data_AF-A0A3A4PTD6-F1
#
_entry.id   AF-A0A3A4PTD6-F1
#
_cell.length_a   1.000
_cell.length_b   1.000
_cell.length_c   1.000
_cell.angle_alpha   90.00
_cell.angle_beta   90.00
_cell.angle_gamma   90.00
#
_symmetry.space_group_name_H-M   'P 1'
#
loop_
_entity.id
_entity.type
_entity.pdbx_description
1 polymer ?
#
loop_
_entity_poly.entity_id
_entity_poly.type
_entity_poly.pdbx_seq_one_letter_code
_entity_poly.pdbx_strand_id
1 'polypeptide(L)'
;MALELLYPLSKWFPESLGVLNVINYITFRAAMAAVTAMIIGVLLGPYFIAWLRRMKIGQTIRGEGIKPLYDRHKDKSGTPTMGGTLILASITISILLWGNLANELVLTCLIVTLALGALGFLDDYTKIKEKQYHGVRAKQKLIVQFSIGLALGFTLYMFHPLISPPLVRISDFKDISAFTVTLHKAATPLSRFLRENMSKETRLMLNDDESAIPPSPALQRSLVEDMNRLIQWNSLYSEERLQGIRLSEETMALVQSKPQEYGLLRLNRMILEEAFPQLITQRRDRPYDLPFPFFKNVFLTLGILYIPFVALVITSASNAVNLTDGLDGLASGCIIIATLAFAALTYIVGRTDWSSYLGIIYVPRSGELCVFAMAVVGATMAFLWYNAHPAQVFMGDTGSLALGGALSTMAVLIKQELLLFIIGGVFVMEACSVILQVVSFRWRKGKRIFLMAPLHHHFEMKGWSETTIVVRFWILAAIFAFIGLATLKVR
;
A
#
# COMPACT_ATOMS: atom_id res chain seq x y z
N MET A 1 10.94 -21.32 14.17
CA MET A 1 12.33 -21.32 14.70
C MET A 1 13.29 -21.59 13.54
N ALA A 2 13.61 -20.55 12.75
CA ALA A 2 14.71 -20.48 11.75
C ALA A 2 14.49 -19.24 10.86
N LEU A 3 14.83 -18.05 11.37
CA LEU A 3 15.30 -16.86 10.63
C LEU A 3 15.45 -15.67 11.60
N GLU A 4 16.45 -15.78 12.46
CA GLU A 4 16.87 -14.77 13.45
C GLU A 4 18.36 -14.46 13.23
N LEU A 5 18.72 -13.69 12.19
CA LEU A 5 20.15 -13.58 11.83
C LEU A 5 20.80 -12.20 11.91
N LEU A 6 20.07 -11.09 12.01
CA LEU A 6 20.70 -9.77 12.23
C LEU A 6 19.88 -8.80 13.12
N TYR A 7 18.55 -8.73 12.94
CA TYR A 7 17.71 -7.80 13.71
C TYR A 7 17.67 -8.07 15.24
N PRO A 8 17.67 -9.33 15.73
CA PRO A 8 17.75 -9.60 17.17
C PRO A 8 19.16 -9.44 17.75
N LEU A 9 20.22 -9.54 16.94
CA LEU A 9 21.60 -9.39 17.41
C LEU A 9 21.87 -8.00 17.97
N SER A 10 21.25 -6.95 17.41
CA SER A 10 21.35 -5.59 17.98
C SER A 10 20.75 -5.47 19.38
N LYS A 11 19.86 -6.38 19.81
CA LYS A 11 19.33 -6.45 21.18
C LYS A 11 20.22 -7.19 22.16
N TRP A 12 21.18 -7.98 21.67
CA TRP A 12 22.13 -8.75 22.47
C TRP A 12 23.49 -8.07 22.63
N PHE A 13 23.80 -7.05 21.83
CA PHE A 13 25.02 -6.25 22.01
C PHE A 13 24.77 -5.05 22.94
N PRO A 14 25.60 -4.87 23.99
CA PRO A 14 25.48 -3.73 24.90
C PRO A 14 25.67 -2.39 24.15
N GLU A 15 24.99 -1.34 24.61
CA GLU A 15 25.04 0.04 24.06
C GLU A 15 26.47 0.59 23.89
N SER A 16 27.46 -0.03 24.52
CA SER A 16 28.90 0.26 24.40
C SER A 16 29.51 0.03 23.01
N LEU A 17 28.82 -0.68 22.09
CA LEU A 17 29.21 -0.83 20.68
C LEU A 17 28.39 0.12 19.80
N GLY A 18 28.57 1.43 19.97
CA GLY A 18 27.75 2.50 19.35
C GLY A 18 27.57 2.43 17.82
N VAL A 19 28.44 1.73 17.09
CA VAL A 19 28.33 1.51 15.63
C VAL A 19 27.18 0.56 15.27
N LEU A 20 26.86 -0.43 16.13
CA LEU A 20 25.79 -1.40 15.87
C LEU A 20 24.39 -0.84 16.14
N ASN A 21 24.28 0.25 16.91
CA ASN A 21 22.99 0.91 17.16
C ASN A 21 22.39 1.52 15.88
N VAL A 22 23.23 1.83 14.88
CA VAL A 22 22.79 2.33 13.57
C VAL A 22 21.82 1.34 12.89
N ILE A 23 21.95 0.04 13.17
CA ILE A 23 21.08 -1.02 12.65
C ILE A 23 19.64 -0.88 13.19
N ASN A 24 19.40 -0.20 14.30
CA ASN A 24 18.04 0.00 14.82
C ASN A 24 17.26 1.09 14.05
N TYR A 25 17.93 1.93 13.26
CA TYR A 25 17.27 3.00 12.52
C TYR A 25 16.64 2.49 11.21
N ILE A 26 15.35 2.76 11.03
CA ILE A 26 14.59 2.37 9.82
C ILE A 26 15.26 2.92 8.55
N THR A 27 15.74 4.16 8.57
CA THR A 27 16.39 4.79 7.42
C THR A 27 17.66 4.08 6.99
N PHE A 28 18.50 3.67 7.97
CA PHE A 28 19.69 2.88 7.69
C PHE A 28 19.34 1.49 7.18
N ARG A 29 18.42 0.78 7.85
CA ARG A 29 17.95 -0.55 7.40
C ARG A 29 17.37 -0.51 6.00
N ALA A 30 16.60 0.53 5.67
CA ALA A 30 16.02 0.70 4.34
C ALA A 30 17.10 0.95 3.28
N ALA A 31 18.09 1.81 3.56
CA ALA A 31 19.23 2.02 2.67
C ALA A 31 20.03 0.73 2.46
N MET A 32 20.35 0.01 3.53
CA MET A 32 21.08 -1.25 3.46
C MET A 32 20.28 -2.36 2.77
N ALA A 33 18.95 -2.38 2.91
CA ALA A 33 18.10 -3.29 2.18
C ALA A 33 18.16 -3.03 0.66
N ALA A 34 18.09 -1.77 0.23
CA ALA A 34 18.28 -1.44 -1.18
C ALA A 34 19.66 -1.86 -1.70
N VAL A 35 20.72 -1.48 -0.98
CA VAL A 35 22.11 -1.81 -1.36
C VAL A 35 22.31 -3.33 -1.41
N THR A 36 21.83 -4.08 -0.42
CA THR A 36 21.98 -5.53 -0.36
C THR A 36 21.25 -6.21 -1.52
N ALA A 37 19.98 -5.85 -1.74
CA ALA A 37 19.21 -6.39 -2.86
C ALA A 37 19.86 -6.05 -4.22
N MET A 38 20.40 -4.84 -4.35
CA MET A 38 21.11 -4.42 -5.57
C MET A 38 22.40 -5.20 -5.79
N ILE A 39 23.23 -5.37 -4.75
CA ILE A 39 24.49 -6.13 -4.82
C ILE A 39 24.22 -7.58 -5.21
N ILE A 40 23.23 -8.22 -4.59
CA ILE A 40 22.84 -9.61 -4.93
C ILE A 40 22.48 -9.70 -6.41
N GLY A 41 21.60 -8.84 -6.90
CA GLY A 41 21.16 -8.86 -8.29
C GLY A 41 22.29 -8.54 -9.27
N VAL A 42 23.15 -7.56 -8.98
CA VAL A 42 24.29 -7.19 -9.84
C VAL A 42 25.34 -8.30 -9.87
N LEU A 43 25.74 -8.86 -8.72
CA LEU A 43 26.80 -9.87 -8.69
C LEU A 43 26.34 -11.24 -9.21
N LEU A 44 25.13 -11.67 -8.88
CA LEU A 44 24.60 -12.96 -9.33
C LEU A 44 24.01 -12.90 -10.75
N GLY A 45 23.66 -11.70 -11.24
CA GLY A 45 23.04 -11.46 -12.55
C GLY A 45 23.75 -12.16 -13.72
N PRO A 46 25.07 -12.00 -13.93
CA PRO A 46 25.76 -12.60 -15.07
C PRO A 46 25.70 -14.13 -15.05
N TYR A 47 25.87 -14.74 -13.88
CA TYR A 47 25.78 -16.19 -13.70
C TYR A 47 24.35 -16.69 -13.94
N PHE A 48 23.36 -15.96 -13.41
CA PHE A 48 21.95 -16.28 -13.55
C PHE A 48 21.48 -16.18 -15.01
N ILE A 49 21.85 -15.11 -15.72
CA ILE A 49 21.53 -14.91 -17.13
C ILE A 49 22.20 -16.01 -17.99
N ALA A 50 23.45 -16.35 -17.71
CA ALA A 50 24.14 -17.44 -18.40
C ALA A 50 23.43 -18.79 -18.17
N TRP A 51 22.96 -19.04 -16.96
CA TRP A 51 22.17 -20.24 -16.63
C TRP A 51 20.84 -20.28 -17.39
N LEU A 52 20.08 -19.17 -17.43
CA LEU A 52 18.83 -19.09 -18.21
C LEU A 52 19.05 -19.33 -19.71
N ARG A 53 20.15 -18.78 -20.27
CA ARG A 53 20.53 -19.02 -21.68
C ARG A 53 20.84 -20.49 -21.94
N ARG A 54 21.55 -21.17 -21.03
CA ARG A 54 21.85 -22.62 -21.14
C ARG A 54 20.58 -23.47 -21.12
N MET A 55 19.59 -23.08 -20.32
CA MET A 55 18.29 -23.75 -20.27
C MET A 55 17.41 -23.48 -21.50
N LYS A 56 17.87 -22.66 -22.46
CA LYS A 56 17.08 -22.22 -23.64
C LYS A 56 15.74 -21.59 -23.25
N ILE A 57 15.71 -20.87 -22.12
CA ILE A 57 14.54 -20.12 -21.62
C ILE A 57 14.41 -18.79 -22.40
N GLY A 58 14.45 -18.83 -23.73
CA GLY A 58 14.32 -17.64 -24.57
C GLY A 58 12.88 -17.42 -25.03
N GLN A 59 12.45 -16.16 -25.18
CA GLN A 59 11.18 -15.88 -25.84
C GLN A 59 11.30 -16.00 -27.36
N THR A 60 10.35 -16.68 -27.98
CA THR A 60 10.16 -16.70 -29.43
C THR A 60 9.24 -15.55 -29.81
N ILE A 61 9.78 -14.51 -30.46
CA ILE A 61 8.99 -13.33 -30.87
C ILE A 61 8.26 -13.68 -32.18
N ARG A 62 6.93 -13.54 -32.22
CA ARG A 62 6.08 -13.96 -33.36
C ARG A 62 6.04 -12.90 -34.46
N GLY A 63 6.09 -13.33 -35.73
CA GLY A 63 5.86 -12.47 -36.91
C GLY A 63 4.41 -12.32 -37.37
N GLU A 64 3.50 -13.15 -36.86
CA GLU A 64 2.09 -13.13 -37.25
C GLU A 64 1.27 -12.18 -36.37
N GLY A 65 0.66 -11.19 -37.02
CA GLY A 65 -0.23 -10.20 -36.42
C GLY A 65 0.04 -8.80 -36.96
N ILE A 66 1.23 -8.25 -36.66
CA ILE A 66 1.64 -6.90 -37.07
C ILE A 66 3.11 -6.94 -37.50
N LYS A 67 3.34 -7.19 -38.80
CA LYS A 67 4.68 -7.25 -39.42
C LYS A 67 5.60 -6.07 -39.03
N PRO A 68 5.12 -4.80 -38.99
CA PRO A 68 5.94 -3.67 -38.54
C PRO A 68 6.46 -3.75 -37.11
N LEU A 69 5.71 -4.36 -36.19
CA LEU A 69 6.14 -4.52 -34.79
C LEU A 69 7.13 -5.67 -34.67
N TYR A 70 6.86 -6.79 -35.36
CA TYR A 70 7.80 -7.91 -35.42
C TYR A 70 9.15 -7.48 -35.98
N ASP A 71 9.17 -6.73 -37.08
CA ASP A 71 10.40 -6.27 -37.71
C ASP A 71 11.26 -5.41 -36.77
N ARG A 72 10.64 -4.74 -35.79
CA ARG A 72 11.34 -3.96 -34.76
C ARG A 72 11.83 -4.75 -33.56
N HIS A 73 11.22 -5.89 -33.24
CA HIS A 73 11.60 -6.69 -32.06
C HIS A 73 12.25 -8.03 -32.39
N LYS A 74 12.32 -8.45 -33.67
CA LYS A 74 12.90 -9.73 -34.07
C LYS A 74 14.33 -9.96 -33.56
N ASP A 75 15.12 -8.88 -33.43
CA ASP A 75 16.51 -8.95 -32.96
C ASP A 75 16.62 -9.24 -31.46
N LYS A 76 15.50 -9.12 -30.72
CA LYS A 76 15.42 -9.50 -29.30
C LYS A 76 15.12 -10.98 -29.08
N SER A 77 14.90 -11.74 -30.16
CA SER A 77 14.63 -13.18 -30.09
C SER A 77 15.81 -13.92 -29.45
N GLY A 78 15.52 -14.82 -28.50
CA GLY A 78 16.55 -15.57 -27.77
C GLY A 78 17.06 -14.89 -26.49
N THR A 79 16.62 -13.67 -26.19
CA THR A 79 16.84 -13.06 -24.87
C THR A 79 16.10 -13.88 -23.80
N PRO A 80 16.78 -14.29 -22.72
CA PRO A 80 16.15 -15.13 -21.69
C PRO A 80 15.04 -14.39 -20.95
N THR A 81 13.97 -15.10 -20.59
CA THR A 81 12.87 -14.60 -19.74
C THR A 81 13.00 -15.13 -18.31
N MET A 82 12.09 -14.74 -17.40
CA MET A 82 12.05 -15.10 -15.97
C MET A 82 13.09 -14.38 -15.10
N GLY A 83 13.61 -13.24 -15.54
CA GLY A 83 14.50 -12.40 -14.74
C GLY A 83 13.90 -11.95 -13.41
N GLY A 84 12.57 -11.92 -13.31
CA GLY A 84 11.84 -11.66 -12.07
C GLY A 84 12.15 -12.63 -10.93
N THR A 85 12.62 -13.85 -11.21
CA THR A 85 13.07 -14.78 -10.16
C THR A 85 14.25 -14.23 -9.36
N LEU A 86 15.23 -13.62 -10.02
CA LEU A 86 16.38 -12.99 -9.36
C LEU A 86 15.95 -11.75 -8.57
N ILE A 87 14.96 -10.99 -9.08
CA ILE A 87 14.35 -9.87 -8.34
C ILE A 87 13.77 -10.38 -7.02
N LEU A 88 12.95 -11.45 -7.07
CA LEU A 88 12.31 -12.01 -5.89
C LEU A 88 13.32 -12.59 -4.90
N ALA A 89 14.32 -13.34 -5.37
CA ALA A 89 15.38 -13.85 -4.53
C ALA A 89 16.13 -12.72 -3.81
N SER A 90 16.45 -11.63 -4.53
CA SER A 90 17.14 -10.46 -3.98
C SER A 90 16.30 -9.74 -2.92
N ILE A 91 15.00 -9.54 -3.19
CA ILE A 91 14.05 -8.95 -2.22
C ILE A 91 13.97 -9.83 -0.97
N THR A 92 13.72 -11.13 -1.13
CA THR A 92 13.57 -12.06 -0.02
C THR A 92 14.83 -12.08 0.85
N ILE A 93 16.00 -12.33 0.27
CA ILE A 93 17.25 -12.38 1.04
C ILE A 93 17.50 -11.05 1.77
N SER A 94 17.29 -9.92 1.09
CA SER A 94 17.44 -8.61 1.71
C SER A 94 16.48 -8.39 2.89
N ILE A 95 15.24 -8.87 2.80
CA ILE A 95 14.24 -8.74 3.87
C ILE A 95 14.50 -9.70 5.02
N LEU A 96 15.06 -10.87 4.75
CA LEU A 96 15.52 -11.79 5.80
C LEU A 96 16.67 -11.19 6.61
N LEU A 97 17.51 -10.34 5.99
CA LEU A 97 18.64 -9.68 6.65
C LEU A 97 18.22 -8.39 7.38
N TRP A 98 17.45 -7.53 6.71
CA TRP A 98 17.18 -6.17 7.18
C TRP A 98 15.74 -5.92 7.59
N GLY A 99 14.79 -6.78 7.23
CA GLY A 99 13.38 -6.64 7.56
C GLY A 99 13.04 -7.17 8.95
N ASN A 100 11.99 -6.61 9.55
CA ASN A 100 11.43 -7.12 10.80
C ASN A 100 10.32 -8.11 10.48
N LEU A 101 10.61 -9.41 10.48
CA LEU A 101 9.64 -10.46 10.14
C LEU A 101 8.52 -10.64 11.18
N ALA A 102 8.70 -10.10 12.40
CA ALA A 102 7.62 -10.01 13.38
C ALA A 102 6.60 -8.91 13.03
N ASN A 103 6.91 -8.05 12.06
CA ASN A 103 5.97 -7.07 11.54
C ASN A 103 5.03 -7.73 10.52
N GLU A 104 3.76 -7.85 10.89
CA GLU A 104 2.69 -8.42 10.07
C GLU A 104 2.55 -7.73 8.70
N LEU A 105 2.82 -6.42 8.60
CA LEU A 105 2.71 -5.67 7.34
C LEU A 105 3.81 -6.09 6.37
N VAL A 106 5.06 -6.18 6.84
CA VAL A 106 6.19 -6.65 6.02
C VAL A 106 5.97 -8.09 5.57
N LEU A 107 5.55 -8.95 6.50
CA LEU A 107 5.28 -10.36 6.20
C LEU A 107 4.15 -10.50 5.17
N THR A 108 3.06 -9.74 5.32
CA THR A 108 1.93 -9.73 4.37
C THR A 108 2.39 -9.27 2.98
N CYS A 109 3.15 -8.18 2.90
CA CYS A 109 3.73 -7.72 1.63
C CYS A 109 4.61 -8.79 0.99
N LEU A 110 5.49 -9.43 1.76
CA LEU A 110 6.37 -10.48 1.26
C LEU A 110 5.59 -11.69 0.76
N ILE A 111 4.59 -12.17 1.52
CA ILE A 111 3.76 -13.32 1.14
C ILE A 111 2.99 -13.04 -0.16
N VAL A 112 2.31 -11.90 -0.27
CA VAL A 112 1.53 -11.56 -1.48
C VAL A 112 2.44 -11.40 -2.70
N THR A 113 3.60 -10.77 -2.52
CA THR A 113 4.61 -10.62 -3.57
C THR A 113 5.12 -11.98 -4.06
N LEU A 114 5.47 -12.88 -3.13
CA LEU A 114 5.93 -14.23 -3.47
C LEU A 114 4.82 -15.10 -4.08
N ALA A 115 3.58 -14.97 -3.62
CA ALA A 115 2.45 -15.73 -4.16
C ALA A 115 2.16 -15.33 -5.62
N LEU A 116 2.16 -14.03 -5.92
CA LEU A 116 1.99 -13.53 -7.29
C LEU A 116 3.22 -13.81 -8.16
N GLY A 117 4.41 -13.77 -7.58
CA GLY A 117 5.65 -14.20 -8.23
C GLY A 117 5.65 -15.67 -8.59
N ALA A 118 5.17 -16.54 -7.70
CA ALA A 118 5.01 -17.96 -7.96
C ALA A 118 4.01 -18.23 -9.08
N LEU A 119 2.88 -17.51 -9.10
CA LEU A 119 1.93 -17.58 -10.22
C LEU A 119 2.59 -17.18 -11.55
N GLY A 120 3.34 -16.08 -11.56
CA GLY A 120 4.07 -15.63 -12.74
C GLY A 120 5.17 -16.61 -13.18
N PHE A 121 5.88 -17.22 -12.23
CA PHE A 121 6.87 -18.26 -12.50
C PHE A 121 6.24 -19.49 -13.13
N LEU A 122 5.10 -19.96 -12.60
CA LEU A 122 4.37 -21.09 -13.16
C LEU A 122 3.90 -20.79 -14.59
N ASP A 123 3.46 -19.56 -14.86
CA ASP A 123 3.06 -19.13 -16.20
C ASP A 123 4.24 -19.11 -17.17
N ASP A 124 5.35 -18.46 -16.80
CA ASP A 124 6.57 -18.41 -17.61
C ASP A 124 7.13 -19.83 -17.84
N TYR A 125 7.18 -20.66 -16.81
CA TYR A 125 7.67 -22.04 -16.91
C TYR A 125 6.81 -22.90 -17.84
N THR A 126 5.48 -22.73 -17.80
CA THR A 126 4.55 -23.45 -18.70
C THR A 126 4.77 -23.05 -20.16
N LYS A 127 4.93 -21.76 -20.46
CA LYS A 127 5.25 -21.26 -21.82
C LYS A 127 6.51 -21.93 -22.39
N ILE A 128 7.53 -22.10 -21.55
CA ILE A 128 8.81 -22.71 -21.95
C ILE A 128 8.66 -24.21 -22.16
N LYS A 129 8.05 -24.91 -21.19
CA LYS A 129 7.93 -26.38 -21.22
C LYS A 129 7.10 -26.86 -22.41
N GLU A 130 6.00 -26.18 -22.70
CA GLU A 130 5.09 -26.60 -23.77
C GLU A 130 5.58 -26.16 -25.16
N LYS A 131 6.64 -25.34 -25.23
CA LYS A 131 7.10 -24.65 -26.47
C LYS A 131 5.95 -23.91 -27.18
N GLN A 132 4.92 -23.57 -26.42
CA GLN A 132 3.74 -22.86 -26.88
C GLN A 132 3.72 -21.49 -26.22
N TYR A 133 3.21 -20.51 -26.96
CA TYR A 133 3.09 -19.12 -26.52
C TYR A 133 1.98 -18.91 -25.47
N HIS A 134 1.11 -19.90 -25.29
CA HIS A 134 0.07 -19.86 -24.27
C HIS A 134 0.63 -20.41 -22.96
N GLY A 135 0.75 -19.54 -21.96
CA GLY A 135 0.97 -19.96 -20.58
C GLY A 135 -0.32 -20.45 -19.93
N VAL A 136 -0.41 -20.28 -18.62
CA VAL A 136 -1.64 -20.47 -17.85
C VAL A 136 -2.75 -19.64 -18.48
N ARG A 137 -3.96 -20.22 -18.58
CA ARG A 137 -5.09 -19.54 -19.21
C ARG A 137 -5.35 -18.22 -18.48
N ALA A 138 -5.54 -17.12 -19.22
CA ALA A 138 -5.77 -15.79 -18.63
C ALA A 138 -6.87 -15.79 -17.54
N LYS A 139 -7.93 -16.59 -17.72
CA LYS A 139 -8.98 -16.76 -16.72
C LYS A 139 -8.47 -17.38 -15.40
N GLN A 140 -7.62 -18.41 -15.48
CA GLN A 140 -7.04 -19.06 -14.30
C GLN A 140 -6.09 -18.10 -13.56
N LYS A 141 -5.26 -17.37 -14.30
CA LYS A 141 -4.36 -16.34 -13.76
C LYS A 141 -5.15 -15.27 -12.99
N LEU A 142 -6.23 -14.74 -13.59
CA LEU A 142 -7.11 -13.77 -12.95
C LEU A 142 -7.82 -14.35 -11.71
N ILE A 143 -8.29 -15.59 -11.75
CA ILE A 143 -8.93 -16.24 -10.59
C ILE A 143 -7.93 -16.32 -9.42
N VAL A 144 -6.70 -16.78 -9.65
CA VAL A 144 -5.70 -16.89 -8.58
C VAL A 144 -5.35 -15.53 -8.00
N GLN A 145 -5.11 -14.51 -8.85
CA GLN A 145 -4.85 -13.14 -8.39
C GLN A 145 -6.00 -12.58 -7.56
N PHE A 146 -7.23 -12.77 -8.04
CA PHE A 146 -8.42 -12.30 -7.35
C PHE A 146 -8.63 -13.05 -6.03
N SER A 147 -8.38 -14.35 -5.98
CA SER A 147 -8.42 -15.14 -4.74
C SER A 147 -7.37 -14.70 -3.71
N ILE A 148 -6.13 -14.42 -4.13
CA ILE A 148 -5.09 -13.86 -3.25
C ILE A 148 -5.56 -12.52 -2.67
N GLY A 149 -6.11 -11.64 -3.51
CA GLY A 149 -6.60 -10.36 -3.07
C GLY A 149 -7.89 -10.43 -2.23
N LEU A 150 -8.77 -11.42 -2.44
CA LEU A 150 -9.91 -11.71 -1.58
C LEU A 150 -9.45 -12.20 -0.20
N ALA A 151 -8.45 -13.09 -0.17
CA ALA A 151 -7.88 -13.57 1.09
C ALA A 151 -7.26 -12.41 1.88
N LEU A 152 -6.46 -11.57 1.22
CA LEU A 152 -5.93 -10.35 1.83
C LEU A 152 -7.06 -9.44 2.31
N GLY A 153 -8.03 -9.11 1.45
CA GLY A 153 -9.16 -8.26 1.81
C GLY A 153 -9.97 -8.79 2.99
N PHE A 154 -10.18 -10.11 3.05
CA PHE A 154 -10.85 -10.77 4.17
C PHE A 154 -10.02 -10.70 5.45
N THR A 155 -8.72 -10.99 5.39
CA THR A 155 -7.82 -10.85 6.54
C THR A 155 -7.82 -9.41 7.06
N LEU A 156 -7.74 -8.43 6.16
CA LEU A 156 -7.82 -7.02 6.51
C LEU A 156 -9.23 -6.56 6.90
N TYR A 157 -10.27 -7.32 6.62
CA TYR A 157 -11.63 -7.01 7.09
C TYR A 157 -11.87 -7.58 8.50
N MET A 158 -11.36 -8.79 8.76
CA MET A 158 -11.62 -9.54 10.00
C MET A 158 -10.64 -9.24 11.13
N PHE A 159 -9.37 -9.00 10.82
CA PHE A 159 -8.28 -8.97 11.80
C PHE A 159 -7.55 -7.63 11.86
N HIS A 160 -8.12 -6.58 11.26
CA HIS A 160 -7.34 -5.41 10.92
C HIS A 160 -6.85 -4.59 12.12
N PRO A 161 -5.54 -4.26 12.15
CA PRO A 161 -4.98 -3.27 13.06
C PRO A 161 -5.00 -1.82 12.54
N LEU A 162 -5.56 -1.51 11.35
CA LEU A 162 -5.49 -0.15 10.78
C LEU A 162 -6.70 0.70 11.18
N ILE A 163 -6.43 1.69 12.03
CA ILE A 163 -7.42 2.49 12.75
C ILE A 163 -7.62 3.82 12.03
N SER A 164 -8.86 4.13 11.66
CA SER A 164 -9.31 5.47 11.24
C SER A 164 -8.81 6.55 12.22
N PRO A 165 -8.57 7.81 11.80
CA PRO A 165 -8.01 8.85 12.69
C PRO A 165 -8.85 8.98 13.96
N PRO A 166 -8.28 8.90 15.19
CA PRO A 166 -8.97 8.73 16.50
C PRO A 166 -10.03 9.80 16.87
N LEU A 167 -10.35 10.71 15.95
CA LEU A 167 -11.32 11.79 16.09
C LEU A 167 -12.76 11.33 15.86
N VAL A 168 -13.62 11.51 16.85
CA VAL A 168 -15.06 11.22 16.78
C VAL A 168 -15.73 11.91 15.59
N ARG A 169 -16.64 11.21 14.93
CA ARG A 169 -17.59 11.75 13.94
C ARG A 169 -19.02 11.60 14.43
N ILE A 170 -19.96 12.32 13.80
CA ILE A 170 -21.40 12.13 14.05
C ILE A 170 -21.79 10.66 13.82
N SER A 171 -21.26 10.02 12.77
CA SER A 171 -21.51 8.60 12.47
C SER A 171 -20.89 7.62 13.46
N ASP A 172 -20.04 8.07 14.39
CA ASP A 172 -19.48 7.20 15.44
C ASP A 172 -20.44 7.03 16.62
N PHE A 173 -21.48 7.85 16.74
CA PHE A 173 -22.50 7.69 17.77
C PHE A 173 -23.57 6.70 17.32
N LYS A 174 -23.76 5.62 18.09
CA LYS A 174 -24.87 4.67 17.93
C LYS A 174 -26.21 5.34 18.28
N ASP A 175 -26.17 6.20 19.29
CA ASP A 175 -27.29 7.03 19.73
C ASP A 175 -26.74 8.36 20.27
N ILE A 176 -26.74 9.38 19.40
CA ILE A 176 -26.22 10.71 19.75
C ILE A 176 -27.13 11.43 20.77
N SER A 177 -28.43 11.13 20.77
CA SER A 177 -29.40 11.72 21.70
C SER A 177 -29.18 11.18 23.12
N ALA A 178 -28.98 9.87 23.27
CA ALA A 178 -28.64 9.31 24.57
C ALA A 178 -27.26 9.77 25.06
N PHE A 179 -26.32 10.04 24.14
CA PHE A 179 -25.02 10.60 24.50
C PHE A 179 -25.11 12.06 24.99
N THR A 180 -25.91 12.93 24.35
CA THR A 180 -26.14 14.29 24.86
C THR A 180 -26.79 14.28 26.23
N VAL A 181 -27.77 13.41 26.48
CA VAL A 181 -28.38 13.22 27.81
C VAL A 181 -27.34 12.77 28.84
N THR A 182 -26.42 11.88 28.46
CA THR A 182 -25.35 11.40 29.35
C THR A 182 -24.42 12.54 29.78
N LEU A 183 -24.09 13.44 28.84
CA LEU A 183 -23.28 14.62 29.12
C LEU A 183 -24.05 15.67 29.93
N HIS A 184 -25.34 15.87 29.63
CA HIS A 184 -26.21 16.77 30.38
C HIS A 184 -26.36 16.32 31.84
N LYS A 185 -26.53 15.01 32.09
CA LYS A 185 -26.63 14.49 33.45
C LYS A 185 -25.31 14.50 34.20
N ALA A 186 -24.17 14.39 33.51
CA ALA A 186 -22.83 14.37 34.12
C ALA A 186 -22.72 13.39 35.32
N ALA A 187 -23.37 12.24 35.19
CA ALA A 187 -23.55 11.29 36.30
C ALA A 187 -22.25 10.59 36.71
N THR A 188 -21.34 10.33 35.76
CA THR A 188 -20.06 9.66 36.03
C THR A 188 -18.92 10.67 36.13
N PRO A 189 -17.81 10.35 36.83
CA PRO A 189 -16.62 11.19 36.85
C PRO A 189 -16.12 11.58 35.45
N LEU A 190 -16.10 10.62 34.51
CA LEU A 190 -15.72 10.88 33.13
C LEU A 190 -16.71 11.80 32.40
N SER A 191 -18.02 11.56 32.47
CA SER A 191 -18.99 12.41 31.74
C SER A 191 -19.04 13.83 32.30
N ARG A 192 -18.81 14.01 33.60
CA ARG A 192 -18.64 15.32 34.23
C ARG A 192 -17.40 16.04 33.71
N PHE A 193 -16.25 15.37 33.70
CA PHE A 193 -15.02 15.92 33.13
C PHE A 193 -15.21 16.35 31.67
N LEU A 194 -15.85 15.50 30.85
CA LEU A 194 -16.12 15.84 29.45
C LEU A 194 -16.98 17.10 29.33
N ARG A 195 -18.08 17.20 30.08
CA ARG A 195 -18.96 18.38 30.07
C ARG A 195 -18.25 19.65 30.53
N GLU A 196 -17.48 19.59 31.62
CA GLU A 196 -16.81 20.77 32.19
C GLU A 196 -15.76 21.36 31.25
N ASN A 197 -15.13 20.50 30.44
CA ASN A 197 -14.12 20.91 29.47
C ASN A 197 -14.71 21.21 28.07
N MET A 198 -16.03 21.15 27.90
CA MET A 198 -16.71 21.66 26.71
C MET A 198 -16.76 23.19 26.69
N SER A 199 -16.85 23.74 25.49
CA SER A 199 -17.06 25.15 25.22
C SER A 199 -18.31 25.67 25.92
N LYS A 200 -18.37 26.98 26.13
CA LYS A 200 -19.55 27.62 26.73
C LYS A 200 -20.78 27.44 25.83
N GLU A 201 -20.62 27.56 24.51
CA GLU A 201 -21.69 27.38 23.54
C GLU A 201 -22.27 25.96 23.57
N THR A 202 -21.43 24.93 23.53
CA THR A 202 -21.91 23.54 23.60
C THR A 202 -22.64 23.26 24.90
N ARG A 203 -22.15 23.80 26.03
CA ARG A 203 -22.82 23.64 27.33
C ARG A 203 -24.17 24.34 27.41
N LEU A 204 -24.31 25.52 26.82
CA LEU A 204 -25.61 26.22 26.74
C LEU A 204 -26.58 25.43 25.89
N MET A 205 -26.16 25.00 24.70
CA MET A 205 -26.98 24.17 23.81
C MET A 205 -27.38 22.84 24.48
N LEU A 206 -26.49 22.19 25.23
CA LEU A 206 -26.82 20.96 25.97
C LEU A 206 -27.91 21.16 27.03
N ASN A 207 -28.03 22.36 27.61
CA ASN A 207 -29.04 22.67 28.61
C ASN A 207 -30.38 23.08 27.97
N ASP A 208 -30.32 23.78 26.84
CA ASP A 208 -31.52 24.28 26.14
C ASP A 208 -32.22 23.16 25.34
N ASP A 209 -31.46 22.21 24.78
CA ASP A 209 -31.95 21.15 23.88
C ASP A 209 -32.35 19.85 24.63
N GLU A 210 -32.60 19.91 25.95
CA GLU A 210 -32.80 18.72 26.83
C GLU A 210 -33.95 17.79 26.37
N SER A 211 -34.93 18.34 25.64
CA SER A 211 -36.11 17.60 25.14
C SER A 211 -36.09 17.34 23.62
N ALA A 212 -35.07 17.79 22.90
CA ALA A 212 -35.01 17.63 21.44
C ALA A 212 -34.47 16.26 21.03
N ILE A 213 -35.30 15.47 20.36
CA ILE A 213 -34.93 14.18 19.79
C ILE A 213 -35.29 14.20 18.29
N PRO A 214 -34.30 14.22 17.37
CA PRO A 214 -32.85 14.26 17.61
C PRO A 214 -32.34 15.66 18.05
N PRO A 215 -31.15 15.75 18.68
CA PRO A 215 -30.52 17.03 19.01
C PRO A 215 -30.27 17.86 17.75
N SER A 216 -30.30 19.19 17.88
CA SER A 216 -30.15 20.10 16.75
C SER A 216 -28.83 19.88 15.97
N PRO A 217 -28.81 20.07 14.63
CA PRO A 217 -27.58 19.92 13.84
C PRO A 217 -26.42 20.82 14.32
N ALA A 218 -26.74 21.98 14.91
CA ALA A 218 -25.75 22.88 15.52
C ALA A 218 -25.10 22.23 16.75
N LEU A 219 -25.92 21.68 17.67
CA LEU A 219 -25.42 20.95 18.83
C LEU A 219 -24.59 19.73 18.42
N GLN A 220 -25.03 18.96 17.43
CA GLN A 220 -24.27 17.78 16.95
C GLN A 220 -22.87 18.15 16.43
N ARG A 221 -22.75 19.23 15.64
CA ARG A 221 -21.45 19.71 15.13
C ARG A 221 -20.55 20.21 16.26
N SER A 222 -21.08 21.07 17.11
CA SER A 222 -20.36 21.65 18.23
C SER A 222 -19.86 20.58 19.21
N LEU A 223 -20.70 19.58 19.49
CA LEU A 223 -20.35 18.42 20.31
C LEU A 223 -19.17 17.64 19.74
N VAL A 224 -19.18 17.36 18.43
CA VAL A 224 -18.10 16.62 17.75
C VAL A 224 -16.79 17.42 17.77
N GLU A 225 -16.85 18.73 17.53
CA GLU A 225 -15.68 19.62 17.59
C GLU A 225 -15.05 19.63 18.98
N ASP A 226 -15.87 19.75 20.03
CA ASP A 226 -15.42 19.75 21.41
C ASP A 226 -14.83 18.42 21.82
N MET A 227 -15.49 17.31 21.49
CA MET A 227 -14.95 15.98 21.75
C MET A 227 -13.60 15.78 21.07
N ASN A 228 -13.46 16.20 19.81
CA ASN A 228 -12.21 16.06 19.08
C ASN A 228 -11.09 16.89 19.69
N ARG A 229 -11.39 18.10 20.16
CA ARG A 229 -10.45 18.91 20.93
C ARG A 229 -10.04 18.22 22.23
N LEU A 230 -10.98 17.64 22.98
CA LEU A 230 -10.65 16.93 24.22
C LEU A 230 -9.75 15.71 23.97
N ILE A 231 -10.04 14.94 22.93
CA ILE A 231 -9.25 13.76 22.54
C ILE A 231 -7.83 14.16 22.12
N GLN A 232 -7.64 15.35 21.55
CA GLN A 232 -6.33 15.82 21.09
C GLN A 232 -5.44 16.33 22.21
N TRP A 233 -5.99 17.08 23.17
CA TRP A 233 -5.18 17.92 24.06
C TRP A 233 -5.15 17.43 25.51
N ASN A 234 -6.16 16.68 25.97
CA ASN A 234 -6.28 16.30 27.36
C ASN A 234 -6.27 14.79 27.52
N SER A 235 -5.45 14.24 28.42
CA SER A 235 -5.58 12.83 28.79
C SER A 235 -6.93 12.60 29.49
N LEU A 236 -7.76 11.75 28.91
CA LEU A 236 -9.00 11.30 29.53
C LEU A 236 -8.72 10.27 30.64
N TYR A 237 -7.54 9.64 30.61
CA TYR A 237 -7.13 8.67 31.61
C TYR A 237 -6.86 9.32 32.97
N SER A 238 -7.46 8.76 34.01
CA SER A 238 -7.04 8.85 35.41
C SER A 238 -7.82 7.79 36.18
N GLU A 239 -7.26 7.23 37.25
CA GLU A 239 -7.94 6.21 38.06
C GLU A 239 -9.31 6.69 38.58
N GLU A 240 -9.39 7.94 39.03
CA GLU A 240 -10.62 8.56 39.52
C GLU A 240 -11.69 8.70 38.42
N ARG A 241 -11.31 9.25 37.25
CA ARG A 241 -12.25 9.42 36.12
C ARG A 241 -12.81 8.10 35.60
N LEU A 242 -12.02 7.02 35.68
CA LEU A 242 -12.36 5.72 35.11
C LEU A 242 -12.87 4.72 36.14
N GLN A 243 -13.28 5.19 37.32
CA GLN A 243 -13.87 4.35 38.35
C GLN A 243 -15.08 3.57 37.81
N GLY A 244 -15.03 2.24 37.88
CA GLY A 244 -16.09 1.35 37.39
C GLY A 244 -16.04 1.06 35.87
N ILE A 245 -15.07 1.61 35.14
CA ILE A 245 -14.85 1.31 33.71
C ILE A 245 -13.76 0.25 33.59
N ARG A 246 -14.10 -0.91 33.03
CA ARG A 246 -13.14 -2.00 32.78
C ARG A 246 -12.43 -1.75 31.45
N LEU A 247 -11.18 -1.33 31.52
CA LEU A 247 -10.34 -1.16 30.33
C LEU A 247 -9.82 -2.52 29.81
N SER A 248 -9.65 -2.63 28.49
CA SER A 248 -9.03 -3.83 27.89
C SER A 248 -7.52 -3.89 28.17
N GLU A 249 -6.93 -5.09 28.07
CA GLU A 249 -5.48 -5.28 28.22
C GLU A 249 -4.67 -4.39 27.27
N GLU A 250 -5.18 -4.20 26.04
CA GLU A 250 -4.58 -3.30 25.04
C GLU A 250 -4.59 -1.84 25.50
N THR A 251 -5.73 -1.34 25.98
CA THR A 251 -5.85 0.03 26.51
C THR A 251 -4.94 0.22 27.71
N MET A 252 -4.87 -0.77 28.61
CA MET A 252 -3.99 -0.73 29.78
C MET A 252 -2.51 -0.74 29.41
N ALA A 253 -2.09 -1.52 28.41
CA ALA A 253 -0.73 -1.49 27.90
C ALA A 253 -0.40 -0.09 27.32
N LEU A 254 -1.35 0.52 26.62
CA LEU A 254 -1.19 1.87 26.08
C LEU A 254 -1.08 2.92 27.19
N VAL A 255 -1.90 2.83 28.25
CA VAL A 255 -1.78 3.67 29.46
C VAL A 255 -0.38 3.57 30.07
N GLN A 256 0.12 2.35 30.27
CA GLN A 256 1.43 2.10 30.88
C GLN A 256 2.58 2.70 30.05
N SER A 257 2.41 2.76 28.72
CA SER A 257 3.39 3.37 27.82
C SER A 257 3.48 4.90 27.90
N LYS A 258 2.57 5.56 28.65
CA LYS A 258 2.47 7.03 28.79
C LYS A 258 2.52 7.75 27.43
N PRO A 259 1.52 7.48 26.57
CA PRO A 259 1.61 7.81 25.16
C PRO A 259 1.47 9.32 24.96
N GLN A 260 2.23 9.86 24.00
CA GLN A 260 2.16 11.27 23.60
C GLN A 260 1.60 11.40 22.18
N GLU A 261 1.20 12.63 21.80
CA GLU A 261 0.69 12.97 20.47
C GLU A 261 -0.43 12.02 20.00
N TYR A 262 -0.31 11.39 18.82
CA TYR A 262 -1.29 10.44 18.29
C TYR A 262 -1.56 9.27 19.24
N GLY A 263 -0.56 8.81 20.00
CA GLY A 263 -0.76 7.75 20.99
C GLY A 263 -1.74 8.19 22.09
N LEU A 264 -1.68 9.45 22.51
CA LEU A 264 -2.64 10.05 23.43
C LEU A 264 -4.03 10.15 22.78
N LEU A 265 -4.12 10.58 21.52
CA LEU A 265 -5.40 10.62 20.79
C LEU A 265 -6.03 9.23 20.72
N ARG A 266 -5.23 8.20 20.39
CA ARG A 266 -5.67 6.80 20.32
C ARG A 266 -6.14 6.33 21.69
N LEU A 267 -5.37 6.58 22.74
CA LEU A 267 -5.74 6.23 24.11
C LEU A 267 -7.08 6.87 24.50
N ASN A 268 -7.21 8.18 24.30
CA ASN A 268 -8.43 8.92 24.61
C ASN A 268 -9.64 8.39 23.83
N ARG A 269 -9.43 8.03 22.56
CA ARG A 269 -10.47 7.43 21.75
C ARG A 269 -10.89 6.05 22.27
N MET A 270 -9.93 5.19 22.62
CA MET A 270 -10.20 3.87 23.20
C MET A 270 -10.94 3.99 24.55
N ILE A 271 -10.55 4.95 25.38
CA ILE A 271 -11.23 5.23 26.65
C ILE A 271 -12.69 5.61 26.42
N LEU A 272 -12.99 6.47 25.45
CA LEU A 272 -14.38 6.85 25.15
C LEU A 272 -15.22 5.66 24.67
N GLU A 273 -14.63 4.80 23.85
CA GLU A 273 -15.29 3.59 23.33
C GLU A 273 -15.57 2.55 24.41
N GLU A 274 -14.66 2.39 25.36
CA GLU A 274 -14.79 1.46 26.49
C GLU A 274 -15.66 2.03 27.60
N ALA A 275 -15.68 3.35 27.79
CA ALA A 275 -16.54 4.04 28.74
C ALA A 275 -18.00 4.13 28.28
N PHE A 276 -18.23 4.25 26.97
CA PHE A 276 -19.56 4.42 26.39
C PHE A 276 -19.86 3.41 25.26
N PRO A 277 -19.74 2.09 25.49
CA PRO A 277 -19.79 1.09 24.43
C PRO A 277 -21.17 0.98 23.75
N GLN A 278 -22.24 1.38 24.44
CA GLN A 278 -23.61 1.41 23.90
C GLN A 278 -23.91 2.70 23.11
N LEU A 279 -23.13 3.76 23.32
CA LEU A 279 -23.39 5.08 22.73
C LEU A 279 -22.38 5.42 21.64
N ILE A 280 -21.14 4.94 21.75
CA ILE A 280 -20.05 5.17 20.82
C ILE A 280 -19.65 3.85 20.17
N THR A 281 -19.48 3.89 18.85
CA THR A 281 -19.00 2.78 18.04
C THR A 281 -17.53 2.55 18.34
N GLN A 282 -17.18 1.31 18.67
CA GLN A 282 -15.80 0.92 18.92
C GLN A 282 -15.04 0.95 17.59
N ARG A 283 -13.91 1.66 17.50
CA ARG A 283 -13.13 1.86 16.26
C ARG A 283 -12.43 0.62 15.76
N ARG A 284 -12.53 -0.48 16.51
CA ARG A 284 -12.28 -1.83 16.02
C ARG A 284 -13.12 -2.15 14.76
N ASP A 285 -14.10 -1.31 14.40
CA ASP A 285 -15.13 -1.62 13.40
C ASP A 285 -15.02 -1.00 11.98
N ARG A 286 -13.98 -0.23 11.57
CA ARG A 286 -13.96 0.39 10.19
C ARG A 286 -12.69 0.25 9.33
N PRO A 287 -12.16 -0.96 9.10
CA PRO A 287 -11.06 -1.18 8.15
C PRO A 287 -11.40 -0.83 6.69
N TYR A 288 -12.69 -0.67 6.38
CA TYR A 288 -13.26 -0.50 5.05
C TYR A 288 -13.52 0.94 4.63
N ASP A 289 -13.05 1.93 5.41
CA ASP A 289 -13.07 3.34 5.00
C ASP A 289 -11.88 3.62 4.06
N LEU A 290 -12.18 4.21 2.90
CA LEU A 290 -11.19 4.68 1.92
C LEU A 290 -11.04 6.20 2.01
N PRO A 291 -9.85 6.73 2.34
CA PRO A 291 -9.63 8.17 2.33
C PRO A 291 -9.64 8.70 0.90
N PHE A 292 -10.47 9.70 0.62
CA PHE A 292 -10.51 10.32 -0.71
C PHE A 292 -9.30 11.27 -0.87
N PRO A 293 -8.52 11.17 -1.97
CA PRO A 293 -7.45 12.13 -2.22
C PRO A 293 -7.99 13.57 -2.31
N PHE A 294 -7.21 14.59 -1.94
CA PHE A 294 -7.57 16.02 -2.03
C PHE A 294 -8.62 16.58 -1.05
N PHE A 295 -9.33 15.77 -0.25
CA PHE A 295 -10.33 16.29 0.67
C PHE A 295 -10.13 15.79 2.12
N LYS A 296 -9.90 16.70 3.08
CA LYS A 296 -9.90 16.38 4.52
C LYS A 296 -11.26 15.80 4.89
N ASN A 297 -11.24 14.72 5.65
CA ASN A 297 -12.42 14.13 6.28
C ASN A 297 -13.46 13.48 5.36
N VAL A 298 -13.18 13.34 4.06
CA VAL A 298 -14.05 12.60 3.14
C VAL A 298 -13.57 11.15 3.04
N PHE A 299 -14.42 10.24 3.47
CA PHE A 299 -14.16 8.81 3.44
C PHE A 299 -15.27 8.10 2.69
N LEU A 300 -14.90 7.18 1.80
CA LEU A 300 -15.83 6.26 1.16
C LEU A 300 -15.88 4.97 1.98
N THR A 301 -16.99 4.74 2.68
CA THR A 301 -17.22 3.56 3.50
C THR A 301 -17.76 2.42 2.63
N LEU A 302 -16.94 1.39 2.39
CA LEU A 302 -17.35 0.25 1.54
C LEU A 302 -18.03 -0.90 2.30
N GLY A 303 -17.87 -0.98 3.63
CA GLY A 303 -18.33 -2.14 4.40
C GLY A 303 -17.74 -3.45 3.86
N ILE A 304 -18.58 -4.48 3.71
CA ILE A 304 -18.17 -5.79 3.17
C ILE A 304 -17.62 -5.72 1.74
N LEU A 305 -17.98 -4.67 0.96
CA LEU A 305 -17.46 -4.48 -0.40
C LEU A 305 -15.97 -4.12 -0.41
N TYR A 306 -15.37 -3.83 0.74
CA TYR A 306 -13.92 -3.64 0.84
C TYR A 306 -13.14 -4.90 0.45
N ILE A 307 -13.65 -6.09 0.78
CA ILE A 307 -13.01 -7.37 0.46
C ILE A 307 -12.81 -7.54 -1.06
N PRO A 308 -13.87 -7.47 -1.90
CA PRO A 308 -13.71 -7.54 -3.35
C PRO A 308 -13.00 -6.30 -3.93
N PHE A 309 -13.06 -5.15 -3.27
CA PHE A 309 -12.30 -3.97 -3.68
C PHE A 309 -10.78 -4.20 -3.57
N VAL A 310 -10.29 -4.74 -2.44
CA VAL A 310 -8.87 -5.12 -2.29
C VAL A 310 -8.48 -6.13 -3.35
N ALA A 311 -9.34 -7.12 -3.62
CA ALA A 311 -9.10 -8.09 -4.68
C ALA A 311 -8.93 -7.44 -6.07
N LEU A 312 -9.76 -6.45 -6.37
CA LEU A 312 -9.66 -5.65 -7.59
C LEU A 312 -8.36 -4.84 -7.64
N VAL A 313 -7.95 -4.18 -6.55
CA VAL A 313 -6.72 -3.38 -6.48
C VAL A 313 -5.49 -4.26 -6.74
N ILE A 314 -5.36 -5.40 -6.06
CA ILE A 314 -4.23 -6.33 -6.25
C ILE A 314 -4.20 -6.86 -7.69
N THR A 315 -5.34 -7.32 -8.20
CA THR A 315 -5.44 -7.92 -9.54
C THR A 315 -5.16 -6.88 -10.63
N SER A 316 -5.75 -5.69 -10.52
CA SER A 316 -5.58 -4.62 -11.52
C SER A 316 -4.15 -4.11 -11.57
N ALA A 317 -3.51 -3.84 -10.44
CA ALA A 317 -2.13 -3.38 -10.41
C ALA A 317 -1.15 -4.42 -10.95
N SER A 318 -1.32 -5.70 -10.58
CA SER A 318 -0.48 -6.80 -11.08
C SER A 318 -0.55 -6.92 -12.60
N ASN A 319 -1.76 -6.84 -13.18
CA ASN A 319 -1.92 -6.88 -14.63
C ASN A 319 -1.47 -5.59 -15.31
N ALA A 320 -1.66 -4.42 -14.70
CA ALA A 320 -1.22 -3.14 -15.27
C ALA A 320 0.31 -3.08 -15.42
N VAL A 321 1.05 -3.57 -14.43
CA VAL A 321 2.52 -3.70 -14.50
C VAL A 321 2.91 -4.71 -15.58
N ASN A 322 2.25 -5.87 -15.65
CA ASN A 322 2.49 -6.88 -16.69
C ASN A 322 2.22 -6.36 -18.11
N LEU A 323 1.18 -5.54 -18.31
CA LEU A 323 0.91 -4.88 -19.59
C LEU A 323 1.95 -3.81 -19.94
N THR A 324 2.62 -3.24 -18.95
CA THR A 324 3.63 -2.18 -19.15
C THR A 324 5.03 -2.77 -19.44
N ASP A 325 5.25 -4.05 -19.13
CA ASP A 325 6.50 -4.79 -19.38
C ASP A 325 6.63 -5.22 -20.86
N GLY A 326 6.47 -4.26 -21.78
CA GLY A 326 6.55 -4.48 -23.23
C GLY A 326 7.79 -3.88 -23.90
N LEU A 327 8.53 -3.03 -23.20
CA LEU A 327 9.78 -2.40 -23.65
C LEU A 327 10.88 -2.52 -22.59
N ASP A 328 12.13 -2.57 -23.05
CA ASP A 328 13.34 -2.71 -22.25
C ASP A 328 13.45 -1.58 -21.22
N GLY A 329 13.35 -1.93 -19.93
CA GLY A 329 13.43 -0.99 -18.82
C GLY A 329 12.17 -0.17 -18.52
N LEU A 330 11.11 -0.26 -19.35
CA LEU A 330 9.89 0.55 -19.16
C LEU A 330 9.22 0.27 -17.81
N ALA A 331 8.81 -0.97 -17.57
CA ALA A 331 8.15 -1.36 -16.33
C ALA A 331 9.07 -1.18 -15.11
N SER A 332 10.33 -1.60 -15.22
CA SER A 332 11.34 -1.51 -14.15
C SER A 332 11.52 -0.08 -13.63
N GLY A 333 11.74 0.90 -14.52
CA GLY A 333 11.91 2.29 -14.11
C GLY A 333 10.64 2.90 -13.51
N CYS A 334 9.47 2.60 -14.09
CA CYS A 334 8.18 3.03 -13.52
C CYS A 334 7.93 2.43 -12.12
N ILE A 335 8.29 1.16 -11.89
CA ILE A 335 8.19 0.50 -10.58
C ILE A 335 9.13 1.16 -9.58
N ILE A 336 10.38 1.45 -9.95
CA ILE A 336 11.34 2.12 -9.06
C ILE A 336 10.78 3.46 -8.58
N ILE A 337 10.28 4.29 -9.50
CA ILE A 337 9.74 5.62 -9.18
C ILE A 337 8.51 5.52 -8.29
N ALA A 338 7.54 4.66 -8.66
CA ALA A 338 6.32 4.48 -7.86
C ALA A 338 6.64 3.91 -6.47
N THR A 339 7.55 2.95 -6.38
CA THR A 339 7.95 2.32 -5.13
C THR A 339 8.71 3.29 -4.23
N LEU A 340 9.55 4.18 -4.78
CA LEU A 340 10.19 5.25 -4.00
C LEU A 340 9.16 6.21 -3.38
N ALA A 341 8.11 6.57 -4.12
CA ALA A 341 7.02 7.37 -3.58
C ALA A 341 6.30 6.64 -2.44
N PHE A 342 6.03 5.34 -2.59
CA PHE A 342 5.46 4.51 -1.52
C PHE A 342 6.43 4.26 -0.35
N ALA A 343 7.74 4.20 -0.58
CA ALA A 343 8.75 4.13 0.48
C ALA A 343 8.72 5.40 1.35
N ALA A 344 8.56 6.58 0.73
CA ALA A 344 8.35 7.82 1.46
C ALA A 344 7.00 7.81 2.22
N LEU A 345 5.91 7.39 1.56
CA LEU A 345 4.59 7.32 2.19
C LEU A 345 4.54 6.39 3.39
N THR A 346 5.10 5.18 3.28
CA THR A 346 5.15 4.20 4.39
C THR A 346 5.91 4.76 5.59
N TYR A 347 6.99 5.51 5.36
CA TYR A 347 7.73 6.18 6.42
C TYR A 347 6.93 7.32 7.07
N ILE A 348 6.28 8.16 6.26
CA ILE A 348 5.45 9.29 6.72
C ILE A 348 4.21 8.80 7.49
N VAL A 349 3.50 7.82 6.96
CA VAL A 349 2.29 7.21 7.55
C VAL A 349 2.62 6.48 8.86
N GLY A 350 3.83 5.95 8.99
CA GLY A 350 4.31 5.25 10.18
C GLY A 350 4.79 6.15 11.30
N ARG A 351 4.72 7.48 11.13
CA ARG A 351 5.17 8.50 12.08
C ARG A 351 4.01 9.33 12.60
N THR A 352 3.91 9.49 13.93
CA THR A 352 2.79 10.18 14.58
C THR A 352 2.80 11.68 14.26
N ASP A 353 3.96 12.32 14.36
CA ASP A 353 4.17 13.73 14.07
C ASP A 353 3.75 14.10 12.63
N TRP A 354 4.22 13.32 11.64
CA TRP A 354 3.92 13.56 10.23
C TRP A 354 2.48 13.23 9.85
N SER A 355 1.96 12.10 10.31
CA SER A 355 0.58 11.70 10.00
C SER A 355 -0.44 12.69 10.57
N SER A 356 -0.19 13.21 11.78
CA SER A 356 -0.97 14.28 12.39
C SER A 356 -0.85 15.60 11.62
N TYR A 357 0.37 16.02 11.26
CA TYR A 357 0.58 17.26 10.50
C TYR A 357 -0.13 17.25 9.14
N LEU A 358 -0.07 16.14 8.42
CA LEU A 358 -0.69 15.98 7.10
C LEU A 358 -2.17 15.58 7.16
N GLY A 359 -2.72 15.29 8.34
CA GLY A 359 -4.10 14.82 8.48
C GLY A 359 -4.38 13.50 7.77
N ILE A 360 -3.37 12.63 7.66
CA ILE A 360 -3.50 11.30 7.04
C ILE A 360 -3.68 10.22 8.11
N ILE A 361 -4.19 9.05 7.69
CA ILE A 361 -4.35 7.91 8.58
C ILE A 361 -2.96 7.44 9.03
N TYR A 362 -2.71 7.42 10.33
CA TYR A 362 -1.51 6.81 10.90
C TYR A 362 -1.64 5.30 10.87
N VAL A 363 -0.60 4.61 10.38
CA VAL A 363 -0.52 3.14 10.44
C VAL A 363 0.66 2.75 11.34
N PRO A 364 0.39 2.21 12.54
CA PRO A 364 1.45 1.76 13.43
C PRO A 364 2.37 0.76 12.76
N ARG A 365 3.67 0.90 12.98
CA ARG A 365 4.70 -0.01 12.46
C ARG A 365 4.82 -0.06 10.92
N SER A 366 4.10 0.79 10.17
CA SER A 366 4.24 0.86 8.70
C SER A 366 5.58 1.38 8.22
N GLY A 367 6.37 2.05 9.07
CA GLY A 367 7.75 2.42 8.73
C GLY A 367 8.63 1.23 8.33
N GLU A 368 8.32 0.03 8.81
CA GLU A 368 9.01 -1.21 8.40
C GLU A 368 8.75 -1.57 6.92
N LEU A 369 7.60 -1.17 6.35
CA LEU A 369 7.33 -1.31 4.92
C LEU A 369 8.28 -0.46 4.07
N CYS A 370 8.89 0.60 4.63
CA CYS A 370 9.92 1.37 3.94
C CYS A 370 11.15 0.50 3.64
N VAL A 371 11.53 -0.39 4.55
CA VAL A 371 12.63 -1.35 4.34
C VAL A 371 12.28 -2.33 3.22
N PHE A 372 11.05 -2.83 3.20
CA PHE A 372 10.53 -3.66 2.11
C PHE A 372 10.53 -2.93 0.76
N ALA A 373 9.99 -1.72 0.71
CA ALA A 373 9.95 -0.90 -0.49
C ALA A 373 11.36 -0.62 -1.03
N MET A 374 12.32 -0.32 -0.16
CA MET A 374 13.71 -0.07 -0.57
C MET A 374 14.42 -1.35 -1.05
N ALA A 375 14.12 -2.53 -0.49
CA ALA A 375 14.58 -3.80 -1.04
C ALA A 375 14.05 -4.03 -2.47
N VAL A 376 12.76 -3.73 -2.70
CA VAL A 376 12.13 -3.78 -4.03
C VAL A 376 12.82 -2.82 -5.00
N VAL A 377 13.11 -1.58 -4.58
CA VAL A 377 13.86 -0.59 -5.38
C VAL A 377 15.24 -1.14 -5.74
N GLY A 378 16.01 -1.63 -4.77
CA GLY A 378 17.35 -2.18 -5.00
C GLY A 378 17.38 -3.36 -5.96
N ALA A 379 16.49 -4.33 -5.76
CA ALA A 379 16.38 -5.49 -6.64
C ALA A 379 15.95 -5.09 -8.07
N THR A 380 15.03 -4.14 -8.20
CA THR A 380 14.56 -3.67 -9.51
C THR A 380 15.62 -2.83 -10.21
N MET A 381 16.43 -2.05 -9.48
CA MET A 381 17.59 -1.33 -10.03
C MET A 381 18.66 -2.30 -10.55
N ALA A 382 18.95 -3.36 -9.80
CA ALA A 382 19.87 -4.41 -10.27
C ALA A 382 19.34 -5.13 -11.51
N PHE A 383 18.03 -5.38 -11.59
CA PHE A 383 17.44 -5.93 -12.80
C PHE A 383 17.52 -4.95 -13.98
N LEU A 384 17.22 -3.67 -13.75
CA LEU A 384 17.32 -2.61 -14.76
C LEU A 384 18.73 -2.49 -15.34
N TRP A 385 19.78 -2.76 -14.54
CA TRP A 385 21.16 -2.83 -15.02
C TRP A 385 21.35 -3.79 -16.20
N TYR A 386 20.61 -4.90 -16.22
CA TYR A 386 20.66 -5.90 -17.29
C TYR A 386 19.50 -5.80 -18.30
N ASN A 387 18.42 -5.11 -17.92
CA ASN A 387 17.20 -5.00 -18.73
C ASN A 387 17.10 -3.67 -19.49
N ALA A 388 17.92 -2.66 -19.18
CA ALA A 388 18.00 -1.44 -19.97
C ALA A 388 18.38 -1.75 -21.42
N HIS A 389 17.80 -1.00 -22.37
CA HIS A 389 17.96 -1.26 -23.79
C HIS A 389 19.44 -1.18 -24.23
N PRO A 390 19.98 -2.20 -24.93
CA PRO A 390 19.33 -3.45 -25.31
C PRO A 390 19.31 -4.50 -24.18
N ALA A 391 18.14 -5.08 -23.89
CA ALA A 391 17.97 -6.00 -22.77
C ALA A 391 18.77 -7.32 -22.92
N GLN A 392 19.40 -7.75 -21.84
CA GLN A 392 20.08 -9.04 -21.72
C GLN A 392 19.20 -10.13 -21.09
N VAL A 393 18.11 -9.72 -20.44
CA VAL A 393 17.11 -10.56 -19.77
C VAL A 393 15.78 -9.83 -19.69
N PHE A 394 14.67 -10.57 -19.84
CA PHE A 394 13.30 -10.07 -19.66
C PHE A 394 12.74 -10.44 -18.30
N MET A 395 11.88 -9.56 -17.77
CA MET A 395 11.35 -9.70 -16.42
C MET A 395 10.42 -10.91 -16.32
N GLY A 396 9.58 -11.10 -17.34
CA GLY A 396 8.59 -12.16 -17.40
C GLY A 396 7.41 -11.90 -16.47
N ASP A 397 6.43 -12.80 -16.52
CA ASP A 397 5.26 -12.73 -15.66
C ASP A 397 5.65 -12.90 -14.19
N THR A 398 6.74 -13.63 -13.92
CA THR A 398 7.31 -13.80 -12.58
C THR A 398 7.55 -12.45 -11.87
N GLY A 399 8.23 -11.52 -12.54
CA GLY A 399 8.59 -10.24 -11.93
C GLY A 399 7.45 -9.22 -12.01
N SER A 400 6.80 -9.10 -13.16
CA SER A 400 5.81 -8.04 -13.37
C SER A 400 4.55 -8.22 -12.49
N LEU A 401 4.08 -9.46 -12.30
CA LEU A 401 2.96 -9.73 -11.39
C LEU A 401 3.35 -9.49 -9.94
N ALA A 402 4.55 -9.93 -9.54
CA ALA A 402 5.00 -9.78 -8.18
C ALA A 402 5.22 -8.32 -7.80
N LEU A 403 5.84 -7.52 -8.67
CA LEU A 403 6.10 -6.10 -8.41
C LEU A 403 4.80 -5.28 -8.38
N GLY A 404 3.84 -5.57 -9.26
CA GLY A 404 2.50 -4.97 -9.18
C GLY A 404 1.74 -5.39 -7.92
N GLY A 405 1.89 -6.64 -7.49
CA GLY A 405 1.41 -7.16 -6.21
C GLY A 405 2.03 -6.46 -5.00
N ALA A 406 3.35 -6.30 -4.99
CA ALA A 406 4.09 -5.61 -3.94
C ALA A 406 3.60 -4.15 -3.78
N LEU A 407 3.56 -3.42 -4.89
CA LEU A 407 3.15 -2.01 -4.92
C LEU A 407 1.70 -1.82 -4.44
N SER A 408 0.78 -2.65 -4.92
CA SER A 408 -0.64 -2.58 -4.53
C SER A 408 -0.88 -3.03 -3.10
N THR A 409 -0.18 -4.05 -2.62
CA THR A 409 -0.28 -4.50 -1.23
C THR A 409 0.22 -3.40 -0.28
N MET A 410 1.35 -2.75 -0.59
CA MET A 410 1.81 -1.60 0.21
C MET A 410 0.74 -0.51 0.26
N ALA A 411 0.16 -0.13 -0.89
CA ALA A 411 -0.88 0.90 -0.95
C ALA A 411 -2.11 0.55 -0.08
N VAL A 412 -2.56 -0.71 -0.10
CA VAL A 412 -3.65 -1.19 0.75
C VAL A 412 -3.28 -1.13 2.23
N LEU A 413 -2.08 -1.61 2.59
CA LEU A 413 -1.61 -1.65 3.98
C LEU A 413 -1.37 -0.28 4.61
N ILE A 414 -1.15 0.78 3.80
CA ILE A 414 -1.03 2.15 4.31
C ILE A 414 -2.26 3.02 4.05
N LYS A 415 -3.38 2.41 3.62
CA LYS A 415 -4.65 3.11 3.32
C LYS A 415 -4.49 4.24 2.28
N GLN A 416 -3.69 3.97 1.26
CA GLN A 416 -3.45 4.85 0.12
C GLN A 416 -3.85 4.19 -1.21
N GLU A 417 -4.93 3.39 -1.18
CA GLU A 417 -5.44 2.63 -2.32
C GLU A 417 -5.82 3.53 -3.50
N LEU A 418 -6.51 4.63 -3.23
CA LEU A 418 -6.89 5.60 -4.27
C LEU A 418 -5.69 6.43 -4.75
N LEU A 419 -4.70 6.64 -3.89
CA LEU A 419 -3.48 7.36 -4.27
C LEU A 419 -2.58 6.53 -5.20
N LEU A 420 -2.67 5.19 -5.13
CA LEU A 420 -2.00 4.30 -6.08
C LEU A 420 -2.42 4.57 -7.53
N PHE A 421 -3.67 4.94 -7.79
CA PHE A 421 -4.12 5.29 -9.14
C PHE A 421 -3.40 6.53 -9.69
N ILE A 422 -3.03 7.46 -8.80
CA ILE A 422 -2.30 8.68 -9.17
C ILE A 422 -0.81 8.35 -9.33
N ILE A 423 -0.18 7.77 -8.30
CA ILE A 423 1.27 7.47 -8.30
C ILE A 423 1.61 6.45 -9.40
N GLY A 424 0.77 5.44 -9.58
CA GLY A 424 0.88 4.43 -10.64
C GLY A 424 0.30 4.88 -11.99
N GLY A 425 0.16 6.19 -12.22
CA GLY A 425 -0.57 6.75 -13.36
C GLY A 425 -0.12 6.22 -14.73
N VAL A 426 1.17 5.91 -14.91
CA VAL A 426 1.67 5.27 -16.15
C VAL A 426 1.07 3.86 -16.33
N PHE A 427 1.08 3.03 -15.29
CA PHE A 427 0.47 1.69 -15.32
C PHE A 427 -1.04 1.78 -15.59
N VAL A 428 -1.71 2.76 -14.96
CA VAL A 428 -3.14 3.02 -15.19
C VAL A 428 -3.40 3.42 -16.64
N MET A 429 -2.60 4.35 -17.20
CA MET A 429 -2.70 4.76 -18.60
C MET A 429 -2.51 3.59 -19.57
N GLU A 430 -1.52 2.73 -19.31
CA GLU A 430 -1.27 1.54 -20.11
C GLU A 430 -2.46 0.57 -20.07
N ALA A 431 -2.94 0.23 -18.87
CA ALA A 431 -4.11 -0.64 -18.70
C ALA A 431 -5.39 -0.05 -19.33
N CYS A 432 -5.65 1.24 -19.12
CA CYS A 432 -6.78 1.95 -19.71
C CYS A 432 -6.70 1.97 -21.24
N SER A 433 -5.50 2.13 -21.82
CA SER A 433 -5.34 2.10 -23.27
C SER A 433 -5.78 0.76 -23.87
N VAL A 434 -5.45 -0.35 -23.20
CA VAL A 434 -5.86 -1.70 -23.59
C VAL A 434 -7.38 -1.85 -23.46
N ILE A 435 -7.96 -1.49 -22.31
CA ILE A 435 -9.41 -1.58 -22.07
C ILE A 435 -10.18 -0.79 -23.15
N LEU A 436 -9.81 0.47 -23.37
CA LEU A 436 -10.45 1.33 -24.36
C LEU A 436 -10.32 0.76 -25.77
N GLN A 437 -9.13 0.24 -26.13
CA GLN A 437 -8.90 -0.38 -27.43
C GLN A 437 -9.79 -1.62 -27.64
N VAL A 438 -9.86 -2.52 -26.66
CA VAL A 438 -10.69 -3.74 -26.74
C VAL A 438 -12.18 -3.39 -26.81
N VAL A 439 -12.66 -2.48 -25.97
CA VAL A 439 -14.06 -2.02 -25.98
C VAL A 439 -14.40 -1.40 -27.33
N SER A 440 -13.54 -0.53 -27.86
CA SER A 440 -13.73 0.05 -29.19
C SER A 440 -13.79 -0.99 -30.29
N PHE A 441 -12.84 -1.93 -30.33
CA PHE A 441 -12.79 -2.95 -31.37
C PHE A 441 -14.06 -3.82 -31.36
N ARG A 442 -14.55 -4.15 -30.15
CA ARG A 442 -15.77 -4.96 -29.98
C ARG A 442 -17.04 -4.18 -30.34
N TRP A 443 -17.19 -2.94 -29.88
CA TRP A 443 -18.43 -2.17 -30.04
C TRP A 443 -18.52 -1.42 -31.37
N ARG A 444 -17.39 -0.92 -31.89
CA ARG A 444 -17.33 -0.17 -33.15
C ARG A 444 -16.98 -1.07 -34.35
N LYS A 445 -17.25 -2.37 -34.26
CA LYS A 445 -17.08 -3.37 -35.33
C LYS A 445 -15.69 -3.31 -35.98
N GLY A 446 -14.64 -3.43 -35.17
CA GLY A 446 -13.26 -3.50 -35.64
C GLY A 446 -12.50 -2.16 -35.68
N LYS A 447 -13.15 -1.03 -35.37
CA LYS A 447 -12.44 0.27 -35.32
C LYS A 447 -11.53 0.37 -34.10
N ARG A 448 -10.27 0.75 -34.32
CA ARG A 448 -9.24 0.98 -33.30
C ARG A 448 -9.25 2.45 -32.81
N ILE A 449 -8.86 2.69 -31.57
CA ILE A 449 -8.62 4.06 -31.03
C ILE A 449 -7.14 4.41 -31.21
N PHE A 450 -6.27 3.50 -30.76
CA PHE A 450 -4.83 3.59 -30.90
C PHE A 450 -4.36 2.72 -32.06
N LEU A 451 -3.24 3.10 -32.70
CA LEU A 451 -2.57 2.27 -33.72
C LEU A 451 -2.33 0.84 -33.22
N MET A 452 -1.89 0.74 -31.96
CA MET A 452 -1.71 -0.49 -31.20
C MET A 452 -1.93 -0.20 -29.71
N ALA A 453 -2.37 -1.20 -28.96
CA ALA A 453 -2.40 -1.15 -27.50
C ALA A 453 -1.49 -2.28 -26.97
N PRO A 454 -0.75 -2.09 -25.87
CA PRO A 454 -0.77 -0.93 -24.97
C PRO A 454 -0.15 0.37 -25.56
N LEU A 455 -0.17 1.46 -24.81
CA LEU A 455 0.10 2.82 -25.26
C LEU A 455 1.56 3.01 -25.73
N HIS A 456 2.53 2.35 -25.12
CA HIS A 456 3.92 2.40 -25.60
C HIS A 456 4.04 1.93 -27.07
N HIS A 457 3.37 0.83 -27.45
CA HIS A 457 3.38 0.36 -28.84
C HIS A 457 2.69 1.34 -29.79
N HIS A 458 1.69 2.11 -29.32
CA HIS A 458 1.12 3.20 -30.14
C HIS A 458 2.19 4.23 -30.54
N PHE A 459 3.07 4.60 -29.61
CA PHE A 459 4.15 5.55 -29.88
C PHE A 459 5.27 4.94 -30.75
N GLU A 460 5.58 3.66 -30.58
CA GLU A 460 6.48 2.97 -31.53
C GLU A 460 5.91 3.00 -32.93
N MET A 461 4.62 2.71 -33.10
CA MET A 461 3.93 2.76 -34.40
C MET A 461 3.88 4.18 -35.01
N LYS A 462 4.06 5.23 -34.19
CA LYS A 462 4.27 6.62 -34.65
C LYS A 462 5.73 6.94 -35.01
N GLY A 463 6.65 5.99 -34.88
CA GLY A 463 8.05 6.13 -35.24
C GLY A 463 8.97 6.59 -34.10
N TRP A 464 8.51 6.62 -32.85
CA TRP A 464 9.39 6.95 -31.72
C TRP A 464 10.33 5.78 -31.42
N SER A 465 11.57 6.08 -31.04
CA SER A 465 12.52 5.06 -30.59
C SER A 465 12.10 4.51 -29.22
N GLU A 466 12.40 3.24 -28.97
CA GLU A 466 12.12 2.56 -27.70
C GLU A 466 12.69 3.34 -26.50
N THR A 467 13.96 3.72 -26.56
CA THR A 467 14.62 4.53 -25.52
C THR A 467 13.91 5.86 -25.28
N THR A 468 13.44 6.54 -26.33
CA THR A 468 12.67 7.79 -26.20
C THR A 468 11.35 7.57 -25.46
N ILE A 469 10.65 6.47 -25.76
CA ILE A 469 9.37 6.14 -25.10
C ILE A 469 9.63 5.83 -23.62
N VAL A 470 10.61 4.98 -23.33
CA VAL A 470 10.99 4.58 -21.97
C VAL A 470 11.31 5.79 -21.10
N VAL A 471 12.22 6.66 -21.53
CA VAL A 471 12.62 7.85 -20.77
C VAL A 471 11.45 8.81 -20.57
N ARG A 472 10.60 9.02 -21.59
CA ARG A 472 9.41 9.89 -21.46
C ARG A 472 8.40 9.32 -20.48
N PHE A 473 8.20 8.00 -20.46
CA PHE A 473 7.30 7.35 -19.53
C PHE A 473 7.86 7.38 -18.10
N TRP A 474 9.17 7.32 -17.91
CA TRP A 474 9.78 7.55 -16.60
C TRP A 474 9.58 8.98 -16.11
N ILE A 475 9.72 9.98 -16.99
CA ILE A 475 9.40 11.39 -16.66
C ILE A 475 7.93 11.51 -16.23
N LEU A 476 7.00 10.88 -16.97
CA LEU A 476 5.58 10.84 -16.59
C LEU A 476 5.36 10.15 -15.24
N ALA A 477 6.02 9.01 -14.98
CA ALA A 477 5.94 8.33 -13.69
C ALA A 477 6.43 9.23 -12.54
N ALA A 478 7.50 10.00 -12.75
CA ALA A 478 8.00 10.96 -11.77
C ALA A 478 7.00 12.09 -11.52
N ILE A 479 6.39 12.64 -12.57
CA ILE A 479 5.34 13.65 -12.46
C ILE A 479 4.14 13.10 -11.65
N PHE A 480 3.67 11.90 -11.97
CA PHE A 480 2.59 11.23 -11.24
C PHE A 480 2.93 10.99 -9.76
N ALA A 481 4.16 10.56 -9.47
CA ALA A 481 4.65 10.41 -8.11
C ALA A 481 4.65 11.74 -7.34
N PHE A 482 5.16 12.82 -7.94
CA PHE A 482 5.15 14.15 -7.31
C PHE A 482 3.74 14.69 -7.10
N ILE A 483 2.85 14.55 -8.08
CA ILE A 483 1.44 14.92 -7.92
C ILE A 483 0.84 14.15 -6.75
N GLY A 484 1.04 12.82 -6.71
CA GLY A 484 0.58 11.95 -5.62
C GLY A 484 1.05 12.44 -4.24
N LEU A 485 2.35 12.68 -4.08
CA LEU A 485 2.92 13.17 -2.82
C LEU A 485 2.42 14.59 -2.45
N ALA A 486 2.26 15.48 -3.43
CA ALA A 486 1.73 16.82 -3.22
C ALA A 486 0.27 16.79 -2.70
N THR A 487 -0.53 15.79 -3.11
CA THR A 487 -1.92 15.65 -2.64
C THR A 487 -2.02 15.46 -1.12
N LEU A 488 -0.96 14.98 -0.45
CA LEU A 488 -0.99 14.75 1.01
C LEU A 488 -1.19 16.03 1.81
N LYS A 489 -0.67 17.16 1.32
CA LYS A 489 -0.77 18.46 2.01
C LYS A 489 -2.02 19.24 1.61
N VAL A 490 -2.51 19.01 0.40
CA VAL A 490 -3.73 19.62 -0.14
C VAL A 490 -4.97 18.94 0.40
N ARG A 491 -4.86 17.70 0.88
CA ARG A 491 -5.93 17.02 1.62
C ARG A 491 -6.46 17.95 2.65
#